data_AF-A0A381ZA31-F1
#
_entry.id   AF-A0A381ZA31-F1
#
_cell.length_a   1.000
_cell.length_b   1.000
_cell.length_c   1.000
_cell.angle_alpha   90.00
_cell.angle_beta   90.00
_cell.angle_gamma   90.00
#
_symmetry.space_group_name_H-M   'P 1'
#
loop_
_entity.id
_entity.type
_entity.pdbx_description
1 polymer ?
#
loop_
_entity_poly.entity_id
_entity_poly.type
_entity_poly.pdbx_seq_one_letter_code
_entity_poly.pdbx_strand_id
1 'polypeptide(L)'
;MFLKKIHLALFFTILITWACSGKADTMDQNKEHQNRLAQSQSPYLLQHASNPVDWYPWGKEAFLKAKKENKPIFLSIGYSTCHWCHVMEHESFEDSTVAALMNEHFISIKVDREEMPEVDHLYMSVCQAMTGRGGWPLTIVMTPDKEPFFAGTYFPKNGRGKRPGMLQLIPSLANAWTSKQGEILKTTERVRQYLEKANSSSMKEAWEEDMIREAFSQYASRYDPDFGGFGRAPKFPSPHNLIFLLRYSKLYHDTTALKMAKTTLQHMRRGGMYDHIGLGFHRYSTDKRWFLPHFEKMLYDQAMLAMAYLEAYQYTRDEQYSRVAEEIFTYVLRDMTDKEGGFYSAEDADSEGEEGKFYVWNMDEFIEILGQDAGETLSGIYGFRTSGNFHDEASGKTSGNNIP
;
A
#
# COMPACT_ATOMS: atom_id res chain seq x y z
N MET A 1 3.08 19.07 11.93
CA MET A 1 3.99 18.75 10.80
C MET A 1 4.99 19.87 10.50
N PHE A 2 4.54 21.12 10.27
CA PHE A 2 5.42 22.27 9.99
C PHE A 2 6.36 22.63 11.17
N LEU A 3 5.90 22.54 12.43
CA LEU A 3 6.76 22.77 13.61
C LEU A 3 7.82 21.68 13.84
N LYS A 4 7.54 20.39 13.55
CA LYS A 4 8.55 19.33 13.58
C LYS A 4 9.61 19.55 12.48
N LYS A 5 9.19 19.94 11.27
CA LYS A 5 10.08 20.33 10.17
C LYS A 5 10.93 21.57 10.52
N ILE A 6 10.39 22.54 11.26
CA ILE A 6 11.09 23.78 11.67
C ILE A 6 12.00 23.58 12.88
N HIS A 7 11.58 22.86 13.92
CA HIS A 7 12.41 22.63 15.11
C HIS A 7 13.63 21.75 14.81
N LEU A 8 13.51 20.79 13.88
CA LEU A 8 14.67 20.01 13.42
C LEU A 8 15.63 20.84 12.55
N ALA A 9 15.10 21.73 11.71
CA ALA A 9 15.91 22.65 10.89
C ALA A 9 16.65 23.71 11.74
N LEU A 10 16.04 24.17 12.83
CA LEU A 10 16.65 25.12 13.78
C LEU A 10 17.69 24.46 14.70
N PHE A 11 17.56 23.17 15.01
CA PHE A 11 18.59 22.43 15.75
C PHE A 11 19.84 22.14 14.90
N PHE A 12 19.68 21.99 13.58
CA PHE A 12 20.80 21.74 12.66
C PHE A 12 21.55 23.00 12.19
N THR A 13 20.95 24.19 12.33
CA THR A 13 21.62 25.45 11.94
C THR A 13 22.58 26.01 13.00
N ILE A 14 22.67 25.39 14.18
CA ILE A 14 23.57 25.83 15.28
C ILE A 14 24.79 24.90 15.45
N LEU A 15 24.93 23.84 14.64
CA LEU A 15 26.04 22.87 14.76
C LEU A 15 26.90 22.70 13.50
N ILE A 16 26.80 23.60 12.52
CA ILE A 16 27.66 23.61 11.32
C ILE A 16 28.52 24.88 11.29
N THR A 17 29.39 25.02 12.29
CA THR A 17 30.62 25.82 12.16
C THR A 17 31.72 25.19 13.00
N TRP A 18 32.15 23.97 12.66
CA TRP A 18 33.48 23.42 12.93
C TRP A 18 33.56 21.97 12.40
N ALA A 19 33.98 21.79 11.15
CA ALA A 19 34.69 20.61 10.63
C ALA A 19 34.75 20.63 9.09
N CYS A 20 35.35 21.67 8.48
CA CYS A 20 35.79 21.60 7.09
C CYS A 20 37.30 21.34 7.04
N SER A 21 37.69 20.07 7.16
CA SER A 21 38.89 19.51 6.52
C SER A 21 38.97 18.01 6.85
N GLY A 22 38.84 17.13 5.85
CA GLY A 22 39.27 15.73 6.01
C GLY A 22 38.31 14.61 5.62
N LYS A 23 37.38 14.81 4.67
CA LYS A 23 36.55 13.71 4.13
C LYS A 23 36.28 13.82 2.61
N ALA A 24 37.28 14.20 1.82
CA ALA A 24 37.15 14.26 0.36
C ALA A 24 37.62 12.98 -0.36
N ASP A 25 38.28 12.03 0.34
CA ASP A 25 38.97 10.89 -0.31
C ASP A 25 38.31 9.51 -0.12
N THR A 26 37.06 9.44 0.37
CA THR A 26 36.38 8.14 0.61
C THR A 26 35.13 7.91 -0.23
N MET A 27 34.80 8.78 -1.20
CA MET A 27 33.60 8.66 -2.04
C MET A 27 33.81 7.95 -3.38
N ASP A 28 35.02 7.48 -3.72
CA ASP A 28 35.36 7.02 -5.08
C ASP A 28 35.76 5.53 -5.19
N GLN A 29 35.27 4.66 -4.30
CA GLN A 29 35.64 3.22 -4.28
C GLN A 29 34.47 2.23 -4.38
N ASN A 30 33.22 2.66 -4.56
CA ASN A 30 32.07 1.74 -4.69
C ASN A 30 31.19 2.03 -5.93
N LYS A 31 31.79 1.97 -7.13
CA LYS A 31 31.02 1.66 -8.35
C LYS A 31 30.69 0.16 -8.33
N GLU A 32 29.83 -0.24 -7.39
CA GLU A 32 29.32 -1.59 -7.25
C GLU A 32 28.50 -1.99 -8.48
N HIS A 33 28.52 -3.28 -8.79
CA HIS A 33 27.87 -3.90 -9.95
C HIS A 33 26.36 -3.62 -9.96
N GLN A 34 25.91 -2.66 -10.78
CA GLN A 34 24.49 -2.37 -10.97
C GLN A 34 23.83 -3.37 -11.93
N ASN A 35 22.59 -3.76 -11.63
CA ASN A 35 21.76 -4.57 -12.51
C ASN A 35 21.07 -3.69 -13.60
N ARG A 36 20.22 -4.31 -14.43
CA ARG A 36 19.61 -3.64 -15.60
C ARG A 36 18.65 -2.51 -15.22
N LEU A 37 18.14 -2.48 -13.99
CA LEU A 37 17.23 -1.43 -13.54
C LEU A 37 17.92 -0.05 -13.47
N ALA A 38 19.26 0.02 -13.49
CA ALA A 38 20.00 1.29 -13.59
C ALA A 38 19.68 2.11 -14.85
N GLN A 39 19.04 1.51 -15.85
CA GLN A 39 18.59 2.18 -17.09
C GLN A 39 17.10 2.58 -17.05
N SER A 40 16.41 2.33 -15.95
CA SER A 40 15.00 2.66 -15.77
C SER A 40 14.77 4.17 -15.61
N GLN A 41 13.57 4.64 -15.96
CA GLN A 41 13.11 5.99 -15.64
C GLN A 41 12.34 6.03 -14.32
N SER A 42 11.68 4.93 -13.93
CA SER A 42 11.03 4.79 -12.63
C SER A 42 12.04 4.99 -11.48
N PRO A 43 11.80 5.97 -10.58
CA PRO A 43 12.58 6.12 -9.36
C PRO A 43 12.54 4.88 -8.47
N TYR A 44 11.40 4.19 -8.42
CA TYR A 44 11.24 2.95 -7.67
C TYR A 44 12.13 1.82 -8.21
N LEU A 45 12.17 1.62 -9.52
CA LEU A 45 13.06 0.61 -10.12
C LEU A 45 14.54 0.97 -9.93
N LEU A 46 14.89 2.25 -9.99
CA LEU A 46 16.25 2.73 -9.76
C LEU A 46 16.75 2.46 -8.33
N GLN A 47 15.87 2.50 -7.32
CA GLN A 47 16.21 2.14 -5.94
C GLN A 47 16.75 0.69 -5.85
N HIS A 48 16.20 -0.21 -6.67
CA HIS A 48 16.61 -1.61 -6.71
C HIS A 48 17.84 -1.89 -7.62
N ALA A 49 18.43 -0.88 -8.25
CA ALA A 49 19.49 -1.07 -9.26
C ALA A 49 20.81 -1.62 -8.68
N SER A 50 21.07 -1.38 -7.39
CA SER A 50 22.25 -1.90 -6.67
C SER A 50 21.99 -3.22 -5.95
N ASN A 51 20.76 -3.74 -5.96
CA ASN A 51 20.46 -5.00 -5.28
C ASN A 51 21.26 -6.17 -5.90
N PRO A 52 21.76 -7.10 -5.07
CA PRO A 52 22.49 -8.27 -5.54
C PRO A 52 21.65 -9.25 -6.39
N VAL A 53 20.32 -9.12 -6.36
CA VAL A 53 19.42 -9.83 -7.29
C VAL A 53 19.64 -9.28 -8.71
N ASP A 54 19.84 -10.16 -9.69
CA ASP A 54 19.99 -9.81 -11.12
C ASP A 54 18.62 -9.44 -11.72
N TRP A 55 18.11 -8.27 -11.32
CA TRP A 55 16.80 -7.78 -11.74
C TRP A 55 16.79 -7.39 -13.22
N TYR A 56 15.69 -7.77 -13.87
CA TYR A 56 15.30 -7.28 -15.18
C TYR A 56 14.07 -6.37 -15.06
N PRO A 57 13.95 -5.32 -15.89
CA PRO A 57 12.66 -4.68 -16.10
C PRO A 57 11.72 -5.64 -16.86
N TRP A 58 10.42 -5.37 -16.82
CA TRP A 58 9.45 -6.11 -17.63
C TRP A 58 9.72 -5.91 -19.11
N GLY A 59 10.16 -6.97 -19.80
CA GLY A 59 10.54 -6.85 -21.20
C GLY A 59 10.95 -8.16 -21.87
N LYS A 60 11.05 -8.12 -23.20
CA LYS A 60 11.33 -9.30 -24.04
C LYS A 60 12.64 -10.01 -23.64
N GLU A 61 13.66 -9.26 -23.23
CA GLU A 61 14.96 -9.82 -22.82
C GLU A 61 14.82 -10.84 -21.69
N ALA A 62 14.09 -10.51 -20.62
CA ALA A 62 13.88 -11.39 -19.49
C ALA A 62 13.13 -12.67 -19.89
N PHE A 63 12.06 -12.55 -20.66
CA PHE A 63 11.28 -13.71 -21.14
C PHE A 63 12.08 -14.61 -22.07
N LEU A 64 12.89 -14.04 -22.97
CA LEU A 64 13.75 -14.82 -23.86
C LEU A 64 14.85 -15.55 -23.09
N LYS A 65 15.45 -14.89 -22.08
CA LYS A 65 16.43 -15.54 -21.19
C LYS A 65 15.79 -16.68 -20.40
N ALA A 66 14.60 -16.47 -19.85
CA ALA A 66 13.86 -17.50 -19.11
C ALA A 66 13.58 -18.73 -19.98
N LYS A 67 13.20 -18.53 -21.25
CA LYS A 67 13.02 -19.62 -22.23
C LYS A 67 14.33 -20.34 -22.54
N LYS A 68 15.40 -19.58 -22.80
CA LYS A 68 16.72 -20.13 -23.17
C LYS A 68 17.32 -20.96 -22.04
N GLU A 69 17.19 -20.49 -20.79
CA GLU A 69 17.75 -21.15 -19.60
C GLU A 69 16.78 -22.18 -18.99
N ASN A 70 15.55 -22.28 -19.49
CA ASN A 70 14.47 -23.09 -18.93
C ASN A 70 14.27 -22.83 -17.42
N LYS A 71 14.28 -21.56 -17.02
CA LYS A 71 14.08 -21.11 -15.65
C LYS A 71 12.71 -20.45 -15.49
N PRO A 72 12.01 -20.67 -14.37
CA PRO A 72 10.80 -19.93 -14.06
C PRO A 72 11.14 -18.45 -13.81
N ILE A 73 10.13 -17.60 -13.95
CA ILE A 73 10.25 -16.17 -13.72
C ILE A 73 9.74 -15.86 -12.32
N PHE A 74 10.54 -15.12 -11.54
CA PHE A 74 10.12 -14.51 -10.30
C PHE A 74 9.76 -13.05 -10.57
N LEU A 75 8.47 -12.74 -10.56
CA LEU A 75 7.97 -11.38 -10.77
C LEU A 75 7.64 -10.74 -9.42
N SER A 76 8.27 -9.60 -9.15
CA SER A 76 7.96 -8.74 -8.00
C SER A 76 7.41 -7.40 -8.50
N ILE A 77 6.15 -7.13 -8.20
CA ILE A 77 5.49 -5.85 -8.50
C ILE A 77 5.36 -5.06 -7.19
N GLY A 78 5.69 -3.78 -7.24
CA GLY A 78 5.43 -2.82 -6.17
C GLY A 78 5.55 -1.40 -6.72
N TYR A 79 5.75 -0.43 -5.85
CA TYR A 79 5.82 1.00 -6.22
C TYR A 79 6.44 1.78 -5.04
N SER A 80 6.84 3.03 -5.28
CA SER A 80 7.75 3.80 -4.42
C SER A 80 7.27 4.05 -3.00
N THR A 81 5.97 4.16 -2.75
CA THR A 81 5.39 4.49 -1.43
C THR A 81 4.90 3.25 -0.65
N CYS A 82 5.20 2.06 -1.16
CA CYS A 82 4.77 0.79 -0.59
C CYS A 82 5.69 0.34 0.56
N HIS A 83 5.24 0.56 1.81
CA HIS A 83 5.98 0.13 3.02
C HIS A 83 6.44 -1.34 2.96
N TRP A 84 5.52 -2.29 2.76
CA TRP A 84 5.89 -3.72 2.72
C TRP A 84 6.82 -4.08 1.56
N CYS A 85 6.88 -3.27 0.50
CA CYS A 85 7.82 -3.46 -0.59
C CYS A 85 9.25 -3.12 -0.14
N HIS A 86 9.41 -2.01 0.60
CA HIS A 86 10.67 -1.61 1.23
C HIS A 86 11.12 -2.60 2.31
N VAL A 87 10.19 -3.07 3.15
CA VAL A 87 10.50 -4.11 4.16
C VAL A 87 11.01 -5.39 3.49
N MET A 88 10.37 -5.84 2.41
CA MET A 88 10.80 -7.03 1.69
C MET A 88 12.13 -6.82 0.96
N GLU A 89 12.39 -5.63 0.45
CA GLU A 89 13.69 -5.26 -0.11
C GLU A 89 14.80 -5.38 0.93
N HIS A 90 14.69 -4.65 2.03
CA HIS A 90 15.71 -4.62 3.07
C HIS A 90 15.93 -5.98 3.73
N GLU A 91 14.85 -6.72 4.02
CA GLU A 91 14.98 -8.04 4.61
C GLU A 91 15.55 -9.07 3.61
N SER A 92 15.19 -8.99 2.33
CA SER A 92 15.38 -10.11 1.39
C SER A 92 16.14 -9.76 0.11
N PHE A 93 15.80 -8.68 -0.60
CA PHE A 93 16.41 -8.41 -1.92
C PHE A 93 17.81 -7.80 -1.83
N GLU A 94 18.14 -7.13 -0.72
CA GLU A 94 19.50 -6.65 -0.39
C GLU A 94 20.40 -7.77 0.16
N ASP A 95 19.82 -8.87 0.65
CA ASP A 95 20.58 -9.95 1.26
C ASP A 95 21.25 -10.83 0.20
N SER A 96 22.58 -10.92 0.25
CA SER A 96 23.37 -11.69 -0.72
C SER A 96 23.05 -13.18 -0.74
N THR A 97 22.58 -13.76 0.37
CA THR A 97 22.24 -15.20 0.46
C THR A 97 20.93 -15.46 -0.26
N VAL A 98 19.91 -14.64 0.00
CA VAL A 98 18.62 -14.71 -0.71
C VAL A 98 18.84 -14.43 -2.21
N ALA A 99 19.61 -13.40 -2.54
CA ALA A 99 19.86 -13.02 -3.92
C ALA A 99 20.60 -14.12 -4.71
N ALA A 100 21.60 -14.79 -4.09
CA ALA A 100 22.28 -15.92 -4.72
C ALA A 100 21.28 -17.04 -5.08
N LEU A 101 20.39 -17.40 -4.15
CA LEU A 101 19.34 -18.40 -4.39
C LEU A 101 18.37 -17.96 -5.49
N MET A 102 17.99 -16.68 -5.52
CA MET A 102 17.12 -16.15 -6.58
C MET A 102 17.79 -16.21 -7.95
N ASN A 103 19.04 -15.75 -8.05
CA ASN A 103 19.81 -15.69 -9.29
C ASN A 103 20.12 -17.09 -9.84
N GLU A 104 20.30 -18.08 -8.95
CA GLU A 104 20.51 -19.48 -9.35
C GLU A 104 19.25 -20.05 -10.02
N HIS A 105 18.07 -19.81 -9.44
CA HIS A 105 16.86 -20.55 -9.79
C HIS A 105 15.86 -19.80 -10.68
N PHE A 106 15.92 -18.47 -10.75
CA PHE A 106 14.92 -17.66 -11.44
C PHE A 106 15.52 -16.67 -12.43
N ILE A 107 14.70 -16.25 -13.38
CA ILE A 107 14.86 -14.93 -14.00
C ILE A 107 13.96 -13.96 -13.23
N SER A 108 14.60 -13.03 -12.51
CA SER A 108 13.91 -12.11 -11.61
C SER A 108 13.52 -10.82 -12.33
N ILE A 109 12.22 -10.49 -12.33
CA ILE A 109 11.67 -9.28 -12.96
C ILE A 109 11.10 -8.37 -11.88
N LYS A 110 11.48 -7.08 -11.91
CA LYS A 110 10.93 -6.02 -11.05
C LYS A 110 10.02 -5.13 -11.89
N VAL A 111 8.86 -4.79 -11.34
CA VAL A 111 7.87 -3.95 -12.02
C VAL A 111 7.40 -2.85 -11.08
N ASP A 112 7.41 -1.63 -11.61
CA ASP A 112 6.69 -0.50 -11.03
C ASP A 112 5.23 -0.54 -11.48
N ARG A 113 4.33 -0.63 -10.53
CA ARG A 113 2.89 -0.57 -10.75
C ARG A 113 2.45 0.77 -11.35
N GLU A 114 3.11 1.88 -10.99
CA GLU A 114 2.73 3.21 -11.48
C GLU A 114 3.04 3.38 -12.96
N GLU A 115 4.10 2.75 -13.47
CA GLU A 115 4.44 2.72 -14.89
C GLU A 115 3.68 1.64 -15.68
N MET A 116 3.38 0.50 -15.04
CA MET A 116 2.78 -0.69 -15.69
C MET A 116 1.50 -1.20 -14.97
N PRO A 117 0.44 -0.38 -14.85
CA PRO A 117 -0.77 -0.72 -14.10
C PRO A 117 -1.53 -1.91 -14.68
N GLU A 118 -1.42 -2.18 -15.98
CA GLU A 118 -2.04 -3.32 -16.64
C GLU A 118 -1.40 -4.66 -16.25
N VAL A 119 -0.08 -4.67 -16.06
CA VAL A 119 0.66 -5.84 -15.57
C VAL A 119 0.27 -6.10 -14.12
N ASP A 120 0.25 -5.04 -13.31
CA ASP A 120 -0.21 -5.11 -11.92
C ASP A 120 -1.63 -5.66 -11.81
N HIS A 121 -2.59 -5.10 -12.54
CA HIS A 121 -3.99 -5.50 -12.46
C HIS A 121 -4.20 -6.98 -12.84
N LEU A 122 -3.53 -7.44 -13.89
CA LEU A 122 -3.59 -8.84 -14.33
C LEU A 122 -3.09 -9.78 -13.24
N TYR A 123 -1.89 -9.52 -12.70
CA TYR A 123 -1.28 -10.41 -11.72
C TYR A 123 -1.86 -10.26 -10.31
N MET A 124 -2.45 -9.11 -9.99
CA MET A 124 -3.27 -8.95 -8.79
C MET A 124 -4.51 -9.85 -8.85
N SER A 125 -5.18 -9.89 -10.01
CA SER A 125 -6.32 -10.79 -10.26
C SER A 125 -5.90 -12.26 -10.12
N VAL A 126 -4.72 -12.62 -10.61
CA VAL A 126 -4.12 -13.95 -10.41
C VAL A 126 -3.92 -14.25 -8.92
N CYS A 127 -3.31 -13.34 -8.16
CA CYS A 127 -3.08 -13.53 -6.73
C CYS A 127 -4.39 -13.71 -5.95
N GLN A 128 -5.41 -12.91 -6.26
CA GLN A 128 -6.73 -13.04 -5.67
C GLN A 128 -7.39 -14.37 -6.02
N ALA A 129 -7.28 -14.82 -7.28
CA ALA A 129 -7.79 -16.12 -7.71
C ALA A 129 -7.14 -17.29 -6.96
N MET A 130 -5.83 -17.21 -6.73
CA MET A 130 -5.05 -18.28 -6.10
C MET A 130 -5.12 -18.28 -4.58
N THR A 131 -5.23 -17.11 -3.95
CA THR A 131 -5.07 -16.96 -2.49
C THR A 131 -6.30 -16.42 -1.78
N GLY A 132 -7.32 -15.96 -2.52
CA GLY A 132 -8.50 -15.28 -2.00
C GLY A 132 -8.24 -13.85 -1.52
N ARG A 133 -7.02 -13.34 -1.66
CA ARG A 133 -6.60 -12.01 -1.23
C ARG A 133 -5.54 -11.43 -2.17
N GLY A 134 -5.26 -10.15 -2.01
CA GLY A 134 -4.25 -9.43 -2.78
C GLY A 134 -3.58 -8.34 -1.96
N GLY A 135 -2.53 -7.75 -2.51
CA GLY A 135 -1.75 -6.69 -1.88
C GLY A 135 -0.33 -6.62 -2.43
N TRP A 136 0.41 -5.63 -1.97
CA TRP A 136 1.80 -5.40 -2.36
C TRP A 136 2.75 -5.62 -1.17
N PRO A 137 4.02 -6.04 -1.39
CA PRO A 137 4.61 -6.40 -2.68
C PRO A 137 3.92 -7.63 -3.25
N LEU A 138 3.67 -7.63 -4.56
CA LEU A 138 3.00 -8.73 -5.23
C LEU A 138 4.06 -9.65 -5.83
N THR A 139 4.12 -10.88 -5.33
CA THR A 139 5.08 -11.90 -5.74
C THR A 139 4.38 -12.97 -6.57
N ILE A 140 4.80 -13.13 -7.82
CA ILE A 140 4.32 -14.18 -8.72
C ILE A 140 5.51 -15.04 -9.17
N VAL A 141 5.32 -16.36 -9.22
CA VAL A 141 6.22 -17.24 -9.97
C VAL A 141 5.45 -17.87 -11.13
N MET A 142 6.04 -17.75 -12.32
CA MET A 142 5.39 -18.11 -13.58
C MET A 142 6.33 -18.83 -14.54
N THR A 143 5.75 -19.52 -15.51
CA THR A 143 6.49 -20.15 -16.61
C THR A 143 7.14 -19.08 -17.51
N PRO A 144 8.13 -19.45 -18.34
CA PRO A 144 8.66 -18.55 -19.38
C PRO A 144 7.61 -18.00 -20.37
N ASP A 145 6.46 -18.68 -20.48
CA ASP A 145 5.31 -18.28 -21.28
C ASP A 145 4.31 -17.39 -20.52
N LYS A 146 4.71 -16.89 -19.34
CA LYS A 146 3.97 -15.97 -18.47
C LYS A 146 2.76 -16.58 -17.75
N GLU A 147 2.73 -17.90 -17.65
CA GLU A 147 1.64 -18.61 -16.97
C GLU A 147 1.95 -18.75 -15.48
N PRO A 148 1.17 -18.11 -14.59
CA PRO A 148 1.45 -18.13 -13.16
C PRO A 148 1.08 -19.46 -12.51
N PHE A 149 1.96 -19.96 -11.65
CA PHE A 149 1.72 -21.18 -10.87
C PHE A 149 1.94 -20.99 -9.36
N PHE A 150 2.39 -19.81 -8.95
CA PHE A 150 2.46 -19.39 -7.55
C PHE A 150 2.16 -17.89 -7.44
N ALA A 151 1.48 -17.51 -6.37
CA ALA A 151 1.22 -16.11 -6.04
C ALA A 151 1.20 -15.90 -4.52
N GLY A 152 1.65 -14.72 -4.09
CA GLY A 152 1.55 -14.25 -2.73
C GLY A 152 1.91 -12.78 -2.62
N THR A 153 1.85 -12.26 -1.40
CA THR A 153 2.17 -10.86 -1.13
C THR A 153 3.56 -10.75 -0.49
N TYR A 154 3.63 -10.24 0.74
CA TYR A 154 4.84 -10.14 1.54
C TYR A 154 5.33 -11.51 2.03
N PHE A 155 6.63 -11.76 1.87
CA PHE A 155 7.34 -12.90 2.46
C PHE A 155 8.57 -12.39 3.22
N PRO A 156 8.70 -12.69 4.53
CA PRO A 156 9.88 -12.31 5.30
C PRO A 156 11.11 -13.11 4.84
N LYS A 157 12.32 -12.65 5.17
CA LYS A 157 13.55 -13.41 4.89
C LYS A 157 13.51 -14.83 5.48
N ASN A 158 13.21 -14.87 6.78
CA ASN A 158 13.08 -16.10 7.57
C ASN A 158 11.61 -16.37 7.89
N GLY A 159 11.20 -17.63 7.81
CA GLY A 159 9.83 -18.03 8.14
C GLY A 159 9.41 -17.63 9.56
N ARG A 160 8.18 -17.14 9.69
CA ARG A 160 7.54 -16.77 10.97
C ARG A 160 6.36 -17.71 11.22
N GLY A 161 6.49 -18.60 12.21
CA GLY A 161 5.46 -19.58 12.56
C GLY A 161 5.13 -20.52 11.40
N LYS A 162 3.86 -20.51 10.93
CA LYS A 162 3.40 -21.33 9.80
C LYS A 162 3.65 -20.70 8.42
N ARG A 163 4.18 -19.47 8.36
CA ARG A 163 4.45 -18.78 7.10
C ARG A 163 5.91 -19.02 6.68
N PRO A 164 6.16 -19.60 5.50
CA PRO A 164 7.53 -19.74 4.99
C PRO A 164 8.11 -18.36 4.68
N GLY A 165 9.41 -18.21 4.88
CA GLY A 165 10.19 -17.07 4.40
C GLY A 165 10.87 -17.36 3.07
N MET A 166 11.53 -16.35 2.51
CA MET A 166 12.20 -16.44 1.20
C MET A 166 13.24 -17.57 1.15
N LEU A 167 14.01 -17.78 2.22
CA LEU A 167 15.02 -18.85 2.29
C LEU A 167 14.43 -20.27 2.21
N GLN A 168 13.15 -20.45 2.57
CA GLN A 168 12.45 -21.73 2.41
C GLN A 168 11.63 -21.79 1.11
N LEU A 169 11.08 -20.65 0.70
CA LEU A 169 10.19 -20.56 -0.45
C LEU A 169 10.94 -20.76 -1.77
N ILE A 170 12.09 -20.11 -1.95
CA ILE A 170 12.88 -20.18 -3.19
C ILE A 170 13.26 -21.64 -3.53
N PRO A 171 13.90 -22.43 -2.63
CA PRO A 171 14.26 -23.81 -2.95
C PRO A 171 13.02 -24.70 -3.20
N SER A 172 11.92 -24.45 -2.48
CA SER A 172 10.68 -25.21 -2.66
C SER A 172 10.08 -25.00 -4.05
N LEU A 173 10.03 -23.76 -4.52
CA LEU A 173 9.53 -23.41 -5.86
C LEU A 173 10.48 -23.89 -6.96
N ALA A 174 11.79 -23.78 -6.76
CA ALA A 174 12.78 -24.32 -7.68
C ALA A 174 12.66 -25.84 -7.82
N ASN A 175 12.48 -26.56 -6.71
CA ASN A 175 12.25 -28.00 -6.73
C ASN A 175 10.91 -28.37 -7.38
N ALA A 176 9.85 -27.60 -7.15
CA ALA A 176 8.56 -27.81 -7.83
C ALA A 176 8.70 -27.63 -9.35
N TRP A 177 9.48 -26.64 -9.80
CA TRP A 177 9.78 -26.45 -11.22
C TRP A 177 10.50 -27.66 -11.82
N THR A 178 11.47 -28.25 -11.15
CA THR A 178 12.21 -29.39 -11.72
C THR A 178 11.47 -30.72 -11.60
N SER A 179 10.76 -30.96 -10.50
CA SER A 179 10.19 -32.27 -10.17
C SER A 179 8.67 -32.40 -10.36
N LYS A 180 7.94 -31.28 -10.53
CA LYS A 180 6.46 -31.26 -10.50
C LYS A 180 5.82 -30.49 -11.65
N GLN A 181 6.43 -30.48 -12.83
CA GLN A 181 5.91 -29.81 -14.04
C GLN A 181 4.44 -30.16 -14.36
N GLY A 182 4.04 -31.42 -14.17
CA GLY A 182 2.65 -31.84 -14.38
C GLY A 182 1.64 -31.20 -13.40
N GLU A 183 2.04 -30.87 -12.17
CA GLU A 183 1.20 -30.15 -11.20
C GLU A 183 1.15 -28.65 -11.53
N ILE A 184 2.27 -28.09 -11.99
CA ILE A 184 2.37 -26.70 -12.45
C ILE A 184 1.39 -26.45 -13.60
N LEU A 185 1.41 -27.28 -14.64
CA LEU A 185 0.50 -27.16 -15.80
C LEU A 185 -0.98 -27.25 -15.40
N LYS A 186 -1.31 -28.11 -14.43
CA LYS A 186 -2.69 -28.17 -13.89
C LYS A 186 -3.08 -26.89 -13.15
N THR A 187 -2.13 -26.26 -12.48
CA THR A 187 -2.35 -25.00 -11.74
C THR A 187 -2.52 -23.84 -12.71
N THR A 188 -1.65 -23.72 -13.71
CA THR A 188 -1.73 -22.66 -14.72
C THR A 188 -3.05 -22.73 -15.48
N GLU A 189 -3.49 -23.93 -15.86
CA GLU A 189 -4.76 -24.14 -16.57
C GLU A 189 -5.97 -23.74 -15.71
N ARG A 190 -5.96 -24.05 -14.40
CA ARG A 190 -7.03 -23.62 -13.48
C ARG A 190 -7.10 -22.11 -13.36
N VAL A 191 -5.95 -21.44 -13.25
CA VAL A 191 -5.89 -19.97 -13.19
C VAL A 191 -6.40 -19.36 -14.50
N ARG A 192 -5.98 -19.91 -15.65
CA ARG A 192 -6.45 -19.49 -16.97
C ARG A 192 -7.97 -19.57 -17.08
N GLN A 193 -8.57 -20.71 -16.72
CA GLN A 193 -10.02 -20.91 -16.75
C GLN A 193 -10.77 -19.94 -15.82
N TYR A 194 -10.21 -19.65 -14.63
CA TYR A 194 -10.79 -18.68 -13.72
C TYR A 194 -10.79 -17.26 -14.33
N LEU A 195 -9.66 -16.83 -14.89
CA LEU A 195 -9.53 -15.51 -15.51
C LEU A 195 -10.41 -15.39 -16.77
N GLU A 196 -10.49 -16.44 -17.59
CA GLU A 196 -11.39 -16.48 -18.74
C GLU A 196 -12.84 -16.34 -18.29
N LYS A 197 -13.28 -17.07 -17.27
CA LYS A 197 -14.63 -16.96 -16.74
C LYS A 197 -14.93 -15.57 -16.16
N ALA A 198 -13.97 -14.95 -15.50
CA ALA A 198 -14.11 -13.60 -14.97
C ALA A 198 -14.27 -12.56 -16.11
N ASN A 199 -13.48 -12.71 -17.18
CA ASN A 199 -13.45 -11.79 -18.32
C ASN A 199 -14.47 -12.11 -19.43
N SER A 200 -15.02 -13.33 -19.47
CA SER A 200 -16.02 -13.75 -20.46
C SER A 200 -17.45 -13.37 -20.08
N SER A 201 -17.64 -12.62 -18.99
CA SER A 201 -18.93 -12.04 -18.68
C SER A 201 -19.25 -10.99 -19.76
N SER A 202 -20.11 -11.36 -20.71
CA SER A 202 -20.63 -10.38 -21.66
C SER A 202 -21.38 -9.33 -20.87
N MET A 203 -21.00 -8.06 -21.06
CA MET A 203 -21.75 -6.95 -20.50
C MET A 203 -23.14 -6.99 -21.14
N LYS A 204 -24.14 -7.53 -20.41
CA LYS A 204 -25.53 -7.45 -20.84
C LYS A 204 -25.83 -5.97 -21.12
N GLU A 205 -26.42 -5.66 -22.27
CA GLU A 205 -26.67 -4.28 -22.70
C GLU A 205 -27.57 -3.49 -21.73
N ALA A 206 -28.29 -4.17 -20.84
CA ALA A 206 -29.06 -3.58 -19.76
C ALA A 206 -28.72 -4.20 -18.40
N TRP A 207 -28.43 -3.34 -17.43
CA TRP A 207 -28.35 -3.72 -16.02
C TRP A 207 -29.78 -3.95 -15.50
N GLU A 208 -30.09 -5.17 -15.09
CA GLU A 208 -31.39 -5.52 -14.50
C GLU A 208 -31.49 -4.94 -13.07
N GLU A 209 -32.67 -4.45 -12.68
CA GLU A 209 -32.90 -3.85 -11.35
C GLU A 209 -32.54 -4.82 -10.22
N ASP A 210 -32.81 -6.11 -10.41
CA ASP A 210 -32.46 -7.17 -9.46
C ASP A 210 -30.96 -7.25 -9.19
N MET A 211 -30.11 -6.97 -10.20
CA MET A 211 -28.66 -6.94 -10.02
C MET A 211 -28.22 -5.82 -9.08
N ILE A 212 -28.87 -4.65 -9.17
CA ILE A 212 -28.60 -3.50 -8.29
C ILE A 212 -29.01 -3.84 -6.84
N ARG A 213 -30.17 -4.49 -6.67
CA ARG A 213 -30.68 -4.94 -5.35
C ARG A 213 -29.82 -6.04 -4.76
N GLU A 214 -29.32 -6.95 -5.59
CA GLU A 214 -28.40 -8.00 -5.18
C GLU A 214 -27.06 -7.41 -4.71
N ALA A 215 -26.50 -6.45 -5.46
CA ALA A 215 -25.28 -5.75 -5.07
C ALA A 215 -25.44 -5.06 -3.69
N PHE A 216 -26.56 -4.37 -3.47
CA PHE A 216 -26.89 -3.81 -2.15
C PHE A 216 -26.96 -4.89 -1.06
N SER A 217 -27.64 -6.01 -1.32
CA SER A 217 -27.77 -7.11 -0.36
C SER A 217 -26.41 -7.70 0.02
N GLN A 218 -25.48 -7.81 -0.94
CA GLN A 218 -24.11 -8.24 -0.69
C GLN A 218 -23.35 -7.25 0.21
N TYR A 219 -23.48 -5.93 -0.01
CA TYR A 219 -22.90 -4.93 0.89
C TYR A 219 -23.50 -4.99 2.29
N ALA A 220 -24.83 -5.09 2.41
CA ALA A 220 -25.53 -5.17 3.69
C ALA A 220 -25.07 -6.39 4.51
N SER A 221 -24.86 -7.54 3.85
CA SER A 221 -24.40 -8.77 4.51
C SER A 221 -22.98 -8.70 5.07
N ARG A 222 -22.14 -7.80 4.53
CA ARG A 222 -20.73 -7.64 4.91
C ARG A 222 -20.46 -6.39 5.75
N TYR A 223 -21.50 -5.59 5.98
CA TYR A 223 -21.38 -4.31 6.68
C TYR A 223 -21.01 -4.52 8.16
N ASP A 224 -20.11 -3.69 8.66
CA ASP A 224 -19.79 -3.61 10.09
C ASP A 224 -20.68 -2.54 10.73
N PRO A 225 -21.69 -2.92 11.54
CA PRO A 225 -22.60 -1.95 12.15
C PRO A 225 -21.96 -1.13 13.28
N ASP A 226 -20.87 -1.60 13.87
CA ASP A 226 -20.23 -0.96 15.03
C ASP A 226 -19.27 0.16 14.59
N PHE A 227 -18.54 -0.06 13.50
CA PHE A 227 -17.49 0.85 13.04
C PHE A 227 -17.64 1.30 11.57
N GLY A 228 -18.68 0.87 10.86
CA GLY A 228 -18.83 1.12 9.43
C GLY A 228 -17.80 0.38 8.57
N GLY A 229 -17.93 0.48 7.25
CA GLY A 229 -17.12 -0.27 6.29
C GLY A 229 -17.62 -1.70 6.05
N PHE A 230 -16.81 -2.48 5.32
CA PHE A 230 -17.20 -3.80 4.84
C PHE A 230 -16.11 -4.84 5.11
N GLY A 231 -16.52 -5.99 5.63
CA GLY A 231 -15.62 -7.10 5.92
C GLY A 231 -14.84 -6.95 7.23
N ARG A 232 -13.74 -7.70 7.33
CA ARG A 232 -12.85 -7.72 8.49
C ARG A 232 -11.64 -6.81 8.27
N ALA A 233 -10.85 -6.58 9.31
CA ALA A 233 -9.56 -5.92 9.22
C ALA A 233 -8.59 -6.67 8.26
N PRO A 234 -7.74 -5.97 7.50
CA PRO A 234 -7.65 -4.50 7.36
C PRO A 234 -8.86 -3.91 6.60
N LYS A 235 -9.20 -2.65 6.90
CA LYS A 235 -10.32 -1.92 6.27
C LYS A 235 -9.84 -0.88 5.26
N PHE A 236 -10.38 -0.98 4.04
CA PHE A 236 -10.17 -0.02 2.96
C PHE A 236 -11.38 0.90 2.80
N PRO A 237 -11.21 2.19 2.42
CA PRO A 237 -12.32 3.14 2.28
C PRO A 237 -13.31 2.75 1.19
N SER A 238 -12.78 2.22 0.09
CA SER A 238 -13.52 1.84 -1.12
C SER A 238 -14.63 2.86 -1.48
N PRO A 239 -14.28 4.12 -1.82
CA PRO A 239 -15.26 5.21 -1.89
C PRO A 239 -16.34 4.98 -2.95
N HIS A 240 -16.04 4.21 -4.00
CA HIS A 240 -17.01 3.78 -5.00
C HIS A 240 -18.18 2.98 -4.40
N ASN A 241 -17.95 2.18 -3.35
CA ASN A 241 -19.02 1.46 -2.64
C ASN A 241 -19.93 2.44 -1.89
N LEU A 242 -19.34 3.48 -1.30
CA LEU A 242 -20.09 4.51 -0.57
C LEU A 242 -20.91 5.37 -1.52
N ILE A 243 -20.34 5.75 -2.66
CA ILE A 243 -21.03 6.45 -3.76
C ILE A 243 -22.19 5.58 -4.27
N PHE A 244 -21.96 4.29 -4.50
CA PHE A 244 -23.02 3.35 -4.89
C PHE A 244 -24.17 3.36 -3.86
N LEU A 245 -23.87 3.24 -2.56
CA LEU A 245 -24.89 3.21 -1.51
C LEU A 245 -25.67 4.53 -1.38
N LEU A 246 -25.00 5.68 -1.54
CA LEU A 246 -25.65 6.99 -1.55
C LEU A 246 -26.63 7.12 -2.72
N ARG A 247 -26.20 6.70 -3.92
CA ARG A 247 -27.04 6.70 -5.13
C ARG A 247 -28.18 5.67 -5.04
N TYR A 248 -27.90 4.49 -4.50
CA TYR A 248 -28.90 3.45 -4.24
C TYR A 248 -29.99 3.97 -3.29
N SER A 249 -29.59 4.60 -2.18
CA SER A 249 -30.52 5.21 -1.24
C SER A 249 -31.38 6.29 -1.90
N LYS A 250 -30.78 7.10 -2.78
CA LYS A 250 -31.51 8.16 -3.52
C LYS A 250 -32.56 7.58 -4.46
N LEU A 251 -32.23 6.49 -5.13
CA LEU A 251 -33.07 5.86 -6.15
C LEU A 251 -34.21 5.05 -5.52
N TYR A 252 -33.95 4.30 -4.45
CA TYR A 252 -34.91 3.37 -3.85
C TYR A 252 -35.48 3.83 -2.50
N HIS A 253 -35.10 5.03 -2.04
CA HIS A 253 -35.46 5.57 -0.73
C HIS A 253 -35.08 4.66 0.44
N ASP A 254 -34.00 3.88 0.29
CA ASP A 254 -33.53 2.93 1.30
C ASP A 254 -32.68 3.65 2.37
N THR A 255 -33.20 3.73 3.59
CA THR A 255 -32.52 4.40 4.71
C THR A 255 -31.35 3.60 5.27
N THR A 256 -31.31 2.29 5.04
CA THR A 256 -30.21 1.41 5.48
C THR A 256 -28.96 1.72 4.66
N ALA A 257 -29.09 1.83 3.33
CA ALA A 257 -27.99 2.20 2.44
C ALA A 257 -27.37 3.56 2.82
N LEU A 258 -28.21 4.55 3.12
CA LEU A 258 -27.76 5.86 3.60
C LEU A 258 -27.01 5.74 4.93
N LYS A 259 -27.55 4.99 5.89
CA LYS A 259 -26.92 4.78 7.19
C LYS A 259 -25.54 4.14 7.04
N MET A 260 -25.43 3.10 6.22
CA MET A 260 -24.16 2.41 5.95
C MET A 260 -23.10 3.38 5.40
N ALA A 261 -23.46 4.20 4.40
CA ALA A 261 -22.55 5.19 3.83
C ALA A 261 -22.14 6.25 4.86
N LYS A 262 -23.12 6.86 5.56
CA LYS A 262 -22.88 7.92 6.53
C LYS A 262 -22.01 7.47 7.70
N THR A 263 -22.33 6.32 8.30
CA THR A 263 -21.56 5.77 9.42
C THR A 263 -20.14 5.47 8.99
N THR A 264 -19.93 4.87 7.80
CA THR A 264 -18.59 4.60 7.29
C THR A 264 -17.76 5.88 7.11
N LEU A 265 -18.31 6.90 6.44
CA LEU A 265 -17.64 8.19 6.26
C LEU A 265 -17.29 8.84 7.61
N GLN A 266 -18.23 8.87 8.55
CA GLN A 266 -18.02 9.45 9.88
C GLN A 266 -16.92 8.73 10.68
N HIS A 267 -16.89 7.40 10.65
CA HIS A 267 -15.84 6.64 11.33
C HIS A 267 -14.47 6.84 10.67
N MET A 268 -14.39 6.88 9.34
CA MET A 268 -13.12 7.18 8.65
C MET A 268 -12.60 8.57 9.01
N ARG A 269 -13.44 9.62 9.00
CA ARG A 269 -13.01 10.98 9.36
C ARG A 269 -12.60 11.12 10.84
N ARG A 270 -13.19 10.32 11.73
CA ARG A 270 -12.94 10.39 13.18
C ARG A 270 -11.80 9.49 13.65
N GLY A 271 -11.41 8.48 12.87
CA GLY A 271 -10.31 7.59 13.20
C GLY A 271 -8.95 8.15 12.76
N GLY A 272 -7.87 7.45 13.12
CA GLY A 272 -6.51 7.78 12.72
C GLY A 272 -6.22 7.50 11.24
N MET A 273 -7.17 6.92 10.50
CA MET A 273 -7.13 6.88 9.04
C MET A 273 -7.12 8.28 8.40
N TYR A 274 -7.76 9.24 9.05
CA TYR A 274 -7.71 10.63 8.62
C TYR A 274 -6.61 11.35 9.39
N ASP A 275 -5.73 12.06 8.69
CA ASP A 275 -4.69 12.85 9.33
C ASP A 275 -5.30 14.15 9.90
N HIS A 276 -5.55 14.17 11.21
CA HIS A 276 -6.18 15.32 11.88
C HIS A 276 -5.28 16.56 11.94
N ILE A 277 -3.99 16.45 11.61
CA ILE A 277 -3.03 17.55 11.68
C ILE A 277 -2.66 18.03 10.27
N GLY A 278 -2.23 17.10 9.42
CA GLY A 278 -1.83 17.36 8.03
C GLY A 278 -2.98 17.31 7.04
N LEU A 279 -4.18 16.86 7.42
CA LEU A 279 -5.31 16.62 6.53
C LEU A 279 -5.03 15.51 5.51
N GLY A 280 -6.08 15.11 4.80
CA GLY A 280 -6.04 14.00 3.85
C GLY A 280 -6.15 12.63 4.54
N PHE A 281 -6.48 11.63 3.74
CA PHE A 281 -6.66 10.26 4.21
C PHE A 281 -5.42 9.42 3.94
N HIS A 282 -5.01 8.66 4.94
CA HIS A 282 -4.13 7.52 4.74
C HIS A 282 -4.85 6.43 3.92
N ARG A 283 -4.11 5.46 3.40
CA ARG A 283 -4.62 4.53 2.40
C ARG A 283 -5.65 3.53 2.93
N TYR A 284 -5.37 2.95 4.08
CA TYR A 284 -6.25 1.99 4.75
C TYR A 284 -5.97 1.93 6.25
N SER A 285 -6.89 1.32 6.99
CA SER A 285 -6.72 1.02 8.41
C SER A 285 -6.38 -0.44 8.61
N THR A 286 -5.33 -0.74 9.38
CA THR A 286 -4.95 -2.12 9.64
C THR A 286 -5.86 -2.79 10.67
N ASP A 287 -6.55 -2.00 11.49
CA ASP A 287 -7.56 -2.47 12.44
C ASP A 287 -9.01 -2.17 11.98
N LYS A 288 -9.98 -2.75 12.69
CA LYS A 288 -11.40 -2.63 12.34
C LYS A 288 -12.04 -1.27 12.70
N ARG A 289 -11.40 -0.47 13.55
CA ARG A 289 -11.98 0.76 14.11
C ARG A 289 -11.62 2.01 13.32
N TRP A 290 -10.89 1.87 12.21
CA TRP A 290 -10.29 2.97 11.45
C TRP A 290 -9.23 3.74 12.24
N PHE A 291 -8.61 3.09 13.23
CA PHE A 291 -7.73 3.74 14.18
C PHE A 291 -6.27 3.71 13.72
N LEU A 292 -5.73 2.53 13.42
CA LEU A 292 -4.33 2.37 13.03
C LEU A 292 -4.18 2.48 11.50
N PRO A 293 -3.67 3.60 10.96
CA PRO A 293 -3.49 3.74 9.52
C PRO A 293 -2.27 2.97 9.03
N HIS A 294 -2.30 2.63 7.74
CA HIS A 294 -1.10 2.46 6.95
C HIS A 294 -0.80 3.81 6.28
N PHE A 295 0.31 4.45 6.66
CA PHE A 295 0.46 5.92 6.58
C PHE A 295 0.57 6.53 5.17
N GLU A 296 0.75 5.70 4.16
CA GLU A 296 0.73 6.09 2.75
C GLU A 296 -0.52 6.91 2.38
N LYS A 297 -0.37 7.96 1.57
CA LYS A 297 -1.49 8.74 1.04
C LYS A 297 -1.45 8.78 -0.48
N MET A 298 -2.48 8.27 -1.14
CA MET A 298 -2.54 8.20 -2.60
C MET A 298 -3.47 9.28 -3.17
N LEU A 299 -3.07 9.90 -4.29
CA LEU A 299 -3.87 10.96 -4.93
C LEU A 299 -5.25 10.43 -5.35
N TYR A 300 -5.31 9.23 -5.90
CA TYR A 300 -6.56 8.63 -6.35
C TYR A 300 -7.51 8.35 -5.18
N ASP A 301 -6.98 8.00 -3.99
CA ASP A 301 -7.79 7.80 -2.79
C ASP A 301 -8.36 9.15 -2.32
N GLN A 302 -7.55 10.21 -2.30
CA GLN A 302 -8.03 11.57 -1.99
C GLN A 302 -9.16 11.99 -2.94
N ALA A 303 -8.95 11.84 -4.26
CA ALA A 303 -9.92 12.23 -5.27
C ALA A 303 -11.26 11.49 -5.11
N MET A 304 -11.21 10.16 -4.96
CA MET A 304 -12.41 9.35 -4.81
C MET A 304 -13.13 9.59 -3.47
N LEU A 305 -12.38 9.84 -2.40
CA LEU A 305 -12.97 10.21 -1.11
C LEU A 305 -13.64 11.58 -1.18
N ALA A 306 -13.02 12.57 -1.78
CA ALA A 306 -13.64 13.89 -1.98
C ALA A 306 -14.98 13.76 -2.73
N MET A 307 -15.05 12.91 -3.76
CA MET A 307 -16.31 12.61 -4.44
C MET A 307 -17.36 11.99 -3.51
N ALA A 308 -16.99 10.98 -2.71
CA ALA A 308 -17.92 10.34 -1.78
C ALA A 308 -18.45 11.31 -0.71
N TYR A 309 -17.58 12.16 -0.16
CA TYR A 309 -17.96 13.21 0.79
C TYR A 309 -18.84 14.28 0.15
N LEU A 310 -18.55 14.72 -1.07
CA LEU A 310 -19.40 15.67 -1.80
C LEU A 310 -20.78 15.07 -2.12
N GLU A 311 -20.87 13.81 -2.55
CA GLU A 311 -22.16 13.15 -2.76
C GLU A 311 -22.95 13.00 -1.45
N ALA A 312 -22.28 12.71 -0.33
CA ALA A 312 -22.91 12.69 0.98
C ALA A 312 -23.43 14.07 1.39
N TYR A 313 -22.67 15.14 1.14
CA TYR A 313 -23.11 16.52 1.34
C TYR A 313 -24.33 16.87 0.47
N GLN A 314 -24.28 16.56 -0.83
CA GLN A 314 -25.39 16.82 -1.75
C GLN A 314 -26.68 16.09 -1.34
N TYR A 315 -26.55 14.88 -0.80
CA TYR A 315 -27.67 14.08 -0.31
C TYR A 315 -28.23 14.64 1.01
N THR A 316 -27.37 14.92 1.99
CA THR A 316 -27.77 15.17 3.38
C THR A 316 -27.85 16.64 3.77
N ARG A 317 -27.13 17.50 3.04
CA ARG A 317 -26.85 18.91 3.39
C ARG A 317 -26.15 19.10 4.73
N ASP A 318 -25.50 18.05 5.25
CA ASP A 318 -24.70 18.13 6.46
C ASP A 318 -23.30 18.69 6.12
N GLU A 319 -23.04 19.92 6.58
CA GLU A 319 -21.80 20.68 6.33
C GLU A 319 -20.54 19.99 6.86
N GLN A 320 -20.66 18.94 7.69
CA GLN A 320 -19.50 18.13 8.07
C GLN A 320 -18.90 17.44 6.84
N TYR A 321 -19.71 17.00 5.88
CA TYR A 321 -19.21 16.30 4.70
C TYR A 321 -18.54 17.25 3.69
N SER A 322 -19.07 18.45 3.47
CA SER A 322 -18.44 19.47 2.61
C SER A 322 -17.08 19.89 3.18
N ARG A 323 -17.00 20.10 4.50
CA ARG A 323 -15.75 20.43 5.18
C ARG A 323 -14.66 19.38 4.96
N VAL A 324 -15.00 18.09 5.04
CA VAL A 324 -13.99 17.03 4.77
C VAL A 324 -13.51 17.08 3.33
N ALA A 325 -14.38 17.35 2.36
CA ALA A 325 -13.95 17.51 0.97
C ALA A 325 -13.01 18.73 0.79
N GLU A 326 -13.32 19.86 1.43
CA GLU A 326 -12.45 21.04 1.44
C GLU A 326 -11.09 20.77 2.10
N GLU A 327 -11.08 20.02 3.20
CA GLU A 327 -9.84 19.59 3.87
C GLU A 327 -8.99 18.69 2.96
N ILE A 328 -9.61 17.75 2.22
CA ILE A 328 -8.92 16.93 1.21
C ILE A 328 -8.33 17.83 0.11
N PHE A 329 -9.09 18.78 -0.42
CA PHE A 329 -8.58 19.70 -1.45
C PHE A 329 -7.44 20.56 -0.92
N THR A 330 -7.52 20.99 0.35
CA THR A 330 -6.45 21.75 1.01
C THR A 330 -5.16 20.94 1.07
N TYR A 331 -5.23 19.67 1.45
CA TYR A 331 -4.08 18.76 1.44
C TYR A 331 -3.52 18.56 0.02
N VAL A 332 -4.37 18.24 -0.96
CA VAL A 332 -3.92 17.99 -2.34
C VAL A 332 -3.24 19.22 -2.94
N LEU A 333 -3.79 20.41 -2.73
CA LEU A 333 -3.20 21.66 -3.22
C LEU A 333 -1.90 22.04 -2.49
N ARG A 334 -1.77 21.70 -1.22
CA ARG A 334 -0.59 22.05 -0.40
C ARG A 334 0.57 21.09 -0.59
N ASP A 335 0.31 19.78 -0.60
CA ASP A 335 1.35 18.74 -0.52
C ASP A 335 1.46 17.90 -1.79
N MET A 336 0.36 17.72 -2.53
CA MET A 336 0.34 16.85 -3.72
C MET A 336 0.39 17.61 -5.06
N THR A 337 0.59 18.93 -5.05
CA THR A 337 0.64 19.75 -6.27
C THR A 337 2.07 20.22 -6.52
N ASP A 338 2.59 19.89 -7.70
CA ASP A 338 3.88 20.40 -8.16
C ASP A 338 3.75 21.88 -8.58
N LYS A 339 4.81 22.65 -8.36
CA LYS A 339 4.88 24.08 -8.72
C LYS A 339 4.66 24.35 -10.22
N GLU A 340 4.87 23.36 -11.08
CA GLU A 340 4.65 23.42 -12.53
C GLU A 340 3.21 23.03 -12.93
N GLY A 341 2.35 22.69 -11.96
CA GLY A 341 0.91 22.43 -12.16
C GLY A 341 0.53 20.95 -12.30
N GLY A 342 1.48 20.02 -12.21
CA GLY A 342 1.22 18.59 -12.09
C GLY A 342 0.75 18.19 -10.69
N PHE A 343 0.24 16.98 -10.54
CA PHE A 343 -0.01 16.37 -9.24
C PHE A 343 0.92 15.18 -9.01
N TYR A 344 1.47 15.04 -7.81
CA TYR A 344 2.18 13.84 -7.39
C TYR A 344 1.20 12.67 -7.25
N SER A 345 1.64 11.45 -7.56
CA SER A 345 0.80 10.24 -7.48
C SER A 345 0.52 9.81 -6.04
N ALA A 346 1.49 10.01 -5.14
CA ALA A 346 1.46 9.52 -3.78
C ALA A 346 2.38 10.32 -2.84
N GLU A 347 2.13 10.19 -1.53
CA GLU A 347 3.03 10.55 -0.43
C GLU A 347 3.43 9.27 0.33
N ASP A 348 4.73 9.11 0.58
CA ASP A 348 5.31 7.91 1.19
C ASP A 348 4.88 7.71 2.65
N ALA A 349 4.71 6.45 3.06
CA ALA A 349 4.46 6.05 4.44
C ALA A 349 5.75 6.12 5.29
N ASP A 350 6.91 5.89 4.65
CA ASP A 350 8.18 5.80 5.32
C ASP A 350 8.88 7.15 5.38
N SER A 351 9.49 7.43 6.52
CA SER A 351 10.28 8.64 6.72
C SER A 351 11.53 8.27 7.50
N GLU A 352 12.69 8.44 6.85
CA GLU A 352 13.99 8.01 7.39
C GLU A 352 14.08 6.49 7.67
N GLY A 353 13.36 5.67 6.89
CA GLY A 353 13.36 4.20 7.03
C GLY A 353 12.44 3.66 8.13
N GLU A 354 11.62 4.51 8.76
CA GLU A 354 10.62 4.13 9.75
C GLU A 354 9.21 4.51 9.27
N GLU A 355 8.26 3.57 9.34
CA GLU A 355 6.87 3.82 8.96
C GLU A 355 6.23 4.83 9.90
N GLY A 356 5.59 5.86 9.35
CA GLY A 356 4.73 6.74 10.12
C GLY A 356 5.45 7.71 11.06
N LYS A 357 6.78 7.86 10.98
CA LYS A 357 7.58 8.68 11.92
C LYS A 357 7.06 10.11 12.12
N PHE A 358 6.55 10.74 11.05
CA PHE A 358 5.98 12.10 11.14
C PHE A 358 4.54 12.15 11.68
N TYR A 359 3.89 11.00 11.79
CA TYR A 359 2.48 10.85 12.16
C TYR A 359 2.31 10.32 13.59
N VAL A 360 3.39 9.87 14.23
CA VAL A 360 3.40 9.39 15.61
C VAL A 360 4.01 10.43 16.57
N TRP A 361 3.49 10.47 17.80
CA TRP A 361 3.76 11.53 18.77
C TRP A 361 4.08 10.96 20.15
N ASN A 362 5.17 11.43 20.75
CA ASN A 362 5.36 11.28 22.18
C ASN A 362 4.40 12.23 22.91
N MET A 363 3.83 11.79 24.04
CA MET A 363 2.86 12.58 24.78
C MET A 363 3.47 13.84 25.38
N ASP A 364 4.70 13.77 25.90
CA ASP A 364 5.41 14.91 26.48
C ASP A 364 5.74 15.95 25.40
N GLU A 365 6.22 15.48 24.23
CA GLU A 365 6.46 16.32 23.05
C GLU A 365 5.17 17.05 22.61
N PHE A 366 4.04 16.33 22.58
CA PHE A 366 2.76 16.90 22.18
C PHE A 366 2.27 17.99 23.13
N ILE A 367 2.42 17.78 24.44
CA ILE A 367 2.04 18.76 25.48
C ILE A 367 2.98 19.97 25.43
N GLU A 368 4.29 19.76 25.25
CA GLU A 368 5.25 20.86 25.16
C GLU A 368 4.94 21.81 24.00
N ILE A 369 4.60 21.27 22.83
CA ILE A 369 4.29 22.06 21.63
C ILE A 369 2.99 22.85 21.77
N LEU A 370 1.95 22.25 22.37
CA LEU A 370 0.61 22.86 22.46
C LEU A 370 0.41 23.71 23.73
N GLY A 371 1.30 23.57 24.71
CA GLY A 371 1.11 24.09 26.06
C GLY A 371 0.22 23.18 26.91
N GLN A 372 0.34 23.30 28.23
CA GLN A 372 -0.27 22.38 29.21
C GLN A 372 -1.78 22.16 28.97
N ASP A 373 -2.58 23.24 28.98
CA ASP A 373 -4.04 23.13 28.94
C ASP A 373 -4.56 22.52 27.63
N ALA A 374 -4.02 22.97 26.48
CA ALA A 374 -4.42 22.47 25.18
C ALA A 374 -3.89 21.05 24.93
N GLY A 375 -2.65 20.78 25.35
CA GLY A 375 -2.01 19.47 25.25
C GLY A 375 -2.76 18.40 26.05
N GLU A 376 -3.12 18.67 27.31
CA GLU A 376 -3.91 17.76 28.14
C GLU A 376 -5.31 17.52 27.56
N THR A 377 -5.97 18.58 27.10
CA THR A 377 -7.32 18.46 26.52
C THR A 377 -7.30 17.61 25.24
N LEU A 378 -6.41 17.92 24.31
CA LEU A 378 -6.35 17.24 23.01
C LEU A 378 -5.80 15.81 23.13
N SER A 379 -4.83 15.57 24.01
CA SER A 379 -4.33 14.22 24.29
C SER A 379 -5.43 13.33 24.86
N GLY A 380 -6.31 13.87 25.72
CA GLY A 380 -7.50 13.17 26.21
C GLY A 380 -8.50 12.84 25.10
N ILE A 381 -8.76 13.79 24.19
CA ILE A 381 -9.67 13.60 23.05
C ILE A 381 -9.16 12.51 22.10
N TYR A 382 -7.86 12.54 21.77
CA TYR A 382 -7.20 11.58 20.89
C TYR A 382 -6.83 10.26 21.57
N GLY A 383 -7.08 10.13 22.88
CA GLY A 383 -6.80 8.91 23.63
C GLY A 383 -5.31 8.57 23.70
N PHE A 384 -4.45 9.58 23.78
CA PHE A 384 -3.02 9.41 23.98
C PHE A 384 -2.75 8.77 25.34
N ARG A 385 -1.68 7.98 25.39
CA ARG A 385 -1.23 7.28 26.60
C ARG A 385 0.26 7.50 26.76
N THR A 386 0.72 7.55 28.01
CA THR A 386 2.15 7.55 28.34
C THR A 386 2.86 6.28 27.85
N SER A 387 2.14 5.17 27.76
CA SER A 387 2.63 3.91 27.17
C SER A 387 2.61 3.88 25.64
N GLY A 388 2.10 4.92 24.99
CA GLY A 388 1.73 4.91 23.58
C GLY A 388 0.39 4.20 23.31
N ASN A 389 -0.21 4.55 22.17
CA ASN A 389 -1.39 3.91 21.61
C ASN A 389 -1.13 3.35 20.18
N PHE A 390 0.07 3.56 19.63
CA PHE A 390 0.52 3.07 18.33
C PHE A 390 1.27 1.73 18.45
N HIS A 391 1.01 0.82 17.52
CA HIS A 391 1.66 -0.47 17.41
C HIS A 391 2.22 -0.64 16.00
N ASP A 392 3.54 -0.80 15.89
CA ASP A 392 4.21 -1.06 14.62
C ASP A 392 4.00 -2.53 14.21
N GLU A 393 3.44 -2.75 13.02
CA GLU A 393 3.12 -4.09 12.51
C GLU A 393 4.35 -4.88 12.06
N ALA A 394 5.38 -4.21 11.54
CA ALA A 394 6.60 -4.85 11.06
C ALA A 394 7.43 -5.38 12.23
N SER A 395 7.63 -4.55 13.26
CA SER A 395 8.42 -4.90 14.44
C SER A 395 7.62 -5.61 15.54
N GLY A 396 6.30 -5.42 15.58
CA GLY A 396 5.42 -5.94 16.63
C GLY A 396 5.64 -5.30 18.00
N LYS A 397 6.38 -4.18 18.07
CA LYS A 397 6.74 -3.49 19.32
C LYS A 397 5.88 -2.24 19.54
N THR A 398 5.68 -1.90 20.81
CA THR A 398 5.16 -0.59 21.23
C THR A 398 6.31 0.40 21.31
N SER A 399 6.23 1.50 20.56
CA SER A 399 7.26 2.55 20.53
C SER A 399 7.07 3.63 21.62
N GLY A 400 6.03 3.53 22.45
CA GLY A 400 5.63 4.60 23.37
C GLY A 400 4.96 5.79 22.68
N ASN A 401 4.85 5.75 21.35
CA ASN A 401 4.25 6.82 20.57
C ASN A 401 2.74 6.66 20.42
N ASN A 402 2.09 7.76 20.07
CA ASN A 402 0.65 7.87 19.89
C ASN A 402 0.29 8.36 18.50
N ILE A 403 -0.90 7.98 18.03
CA ILE A 403 -1.58 8.55 16.86
C ILE A 403 -2.89 9.21 17.31
N PRO A 404 -3.28 10.34 16.68
CA PRO A 404 -4.56 11.02 16.91
C PRO A 404 -5.81 10.17 16.67
#